data_AF-A0A851FHX0-F1
#
_entry.id   AF-A0A851FHX0-F1
#
_cell.length_a   1.000
_cell.length_b   1.000
_cell.length_c   1.000
_cell.angle_alpha   90.00
_cell.angle_beta   90.00
_cell.angle_gamma   90.00
#
_symmetry.space_group_name_H-M   'P 1'
#
loop_
_entity.id
_entity.type
_entity.pdbx_description
1 polymer ?
#
loop_
_entity_poly.entity_id
_entity_poly.type
_entity_poly.pdbx_seq_one_letter_code
_entity_poly.pdbx_strand_id
1 'polypeptide(L)'
;SMEVALAGFCTVLLCCGPMLACCRRVTIFPSVLNFHEGGIATFSCNISMENDSGSEYSLNWYKETNNSQTQKIAEIIRNNPMSKTEKYRLTNHTPVFKFEILNLHQNDSGSYYCGLIAFFEPDKVIESSRSQLVVTAAPEMNATEEPDIEEGSPSDHVKAMLLGILLLAGVVVVLIFGYLTITYRRRDVQKPPSENMPAEEKPPVVTIPTVDYGVLEFQRDQRTQVSPETWPVDQTEYATIIFPEEKPVTPERGKKHQD
;
A
#
# COMPACT_ATOMS: atom_id res chain seq x y z
N SER A 1 -44.70 -20.56 -35.72
CA SER A 1 -44.02 -19.25 -35.91
C SER A 1 -43.62 -18.58 -34.60
N MET A 2 -43.41 -19.34 -33.52
CA MET A 2 -43.00 -18.83 -32.21
C MET A 2 -41.46 -18.88 -32.04
N GLU A 3 -40.81 -19.88 -32.66
CA GLU A 3 -39.35 -19.99 -32.74
C GLU A 3 -38.70 -18.84 -33.51
N VAL A 4 -39.32 -18.36 -34.60
CA VAL A 4 -38.77 -17.24 -35.39
C VAL A 4 -38.83 -15.93 -34.60
N ALA A 5 -39.88 -15.74 -33.80
CA ALA A 5 -40.01 -14.58 -32.91
C ALA A 5 -39.03 -14.66 -31.72
N LEU A 6 -38.82 -15.85 -31.16
CA LEU A 6 -37.87 -16.07 -30.06
C LEU A 6 -36.41 -15.92 -30.53
N ALA A 7 -36.08 -16.44 -31.73
CA ALA A 7 -34.77 -16.26 -32.34
C ALA A 7 -34.49 -14.80 -32.73
N GLY A 8 -35.52 -14.07 -33.19
CA GLY A 8 -35.46 -12.62 -33.44
C GLY A 8 -35.26 -11.80 -32.16
N PHE A 9 -35.93 -12.18 -31.07
CA PHE A 9 -35.77 -11.51 -29.77
C PHE A 9 -34.41 -11.80 -29.13
N CYS A 10 -33.90 -13.03 -29.26
CA CYS A 10 -32.55 -13.40 -28.83
C CYS A 10 -31.46 -12.71 -29.65
N THR A 11 -31.64 -12.52 -30.97
CA THR A 11 -30.66 -11.76 -31.79
C THR A 11 -30.68 -10.27 -31.44
N VAL A 12 -31.83 -9.66 -31.16
CA VAL A 12 -31.88 -8.27 -30.67
C VAL A 12 -31.26 -8.14 -29.27
N LEU A 13 -31.49 -9.08 -28.36
CA LEU A 13 -30.86 -9.08 -27.03
C LEU A 13 -29.35 -9.37 -27.07
N LEU A 14 -28.88 -10.26 -27.95
CA LEU A 14 -27.46 -10.56 -28.15
C LEU A 14 -26.73 -9.47 -28.96
N CYS A 15 -27.44 -8.70 -29.79
CA CYS A 15 -26.88 -7.54 -30.50
C CYS A 15 -26.97 -6.24 -29.68
N CYS A 16 -27.80 -6.19 -28.63
CA CYS A 16 -27.93 -5.04 -27.73
C CYS A 16 -27.41 -5.26 -26.30
N GLY A 17 -26.67 -6.34 -26.02
CA GLY A 17 -25.91 -6.50 -24.77
C GLY A 17 -24.57 -7.20 -25.02
N PRO A 18 -23.40 -6.59 -24.77
CA PRO A 18 -23.14 -5.45 -23.89
C PRO A 18 -22.50 -4.25 -24.63
N MET A 19 -23.28 -3.21 -24.94
CA MET A 19 -22.75 -1.84 -24.94
C MET A 19 -22.73 -1.24 -23.51
N LEU A 20 -22.78 -2.12 -22.50
CA LEU A 20 -22.24 -1.86 -21.17
C LEU A 20 -20.75 -2.25 -21.12
N ALA A 21 -20.02 -2.02 -22.22
CA ALA A 21 -18.58 -1.88 -22.13
C ALA A 21 -18.34 -0.68 -21.20
N CYS A 22 -17.95 -0.99 -19.98
CA CYS A 22 -17.73 -0.04 -18.90
C CYS A 22 -16.87 1.10 -19.43
N CYS A 23 -17.48 2.27 -19.67
CA CYS A 23 -16.73 3.43 -20.12
C CYS A 23 -15.75 3.79 -19.01
N ARG A 24 -14.45 3.55 -19.24
CA ARG A 24 -13.39 4.06 -18.37
C ARG A 24 -13.66 5.54 -18.15
N ARG A 25 -13.84 5.93 -16.90
CA ARG A 25 -14.14 7.30 -16.51
C ARG A 25 -12.97 7.85 -15.73
N VAL A 26 -12.60 9.08 -16.09
CA VAL A 26 -11.59 9.86 -15.38
C VAL A 26 -12.32 11.03 -14.72
N THR A 27 -12.04 11.26 -13.44
CA THR A 27 -12.66 12.32 -12.65
C THR A 27 -11.60 13.10 -11.90
N ILE A 28 -11.80 14.40 -11.74
CA ILE A 28 -10.92 15.28 -10.98
C ILE A 28 -11.68 15.85 -9.78
N PHE A 29 -11.00 15.96 -8.65
CA PHE A 29 -11.53 16.55 -7.42
C PHE A 29 -10.44 17.36 -6.69
N PRO A 30 -10.82 18.45 -6.00
CA PRO A 30 -12.13 19.12 -6.02
C PRO A 30 -12.37 19.85 -7.35
N SER A 31 -13.58 20.36 -7.56
CA SER A 31 -13.94 21.15 -8.75
C SER A 31 -13.44 22.59 -8.69
N VAL A 32 -13.23 23.13 -7.49
CA VAL A 32 -12.72 24.50 -7.28
C VAL A 32 -11.78 24.50 -6.07
N LEU A 33 -10.65 25.19 -6.18
CA LEU A 33 -9.66 25.44 -5.14
C LEU A 33 -9.39 26.94 -5.04
N ASN A 34 -9.37 27.47 -3.83
CA ASN A 34 -9.05 28.87 -3.56
C ASN A 34 -7.92 28.92 -2.53
N PHE A 35 -6.82 29.58 -2.88
CA PHE A 35 -5.66 29.73 -2.02
C PHE A 35 -5.05 31.13 -2.12
N HIS A 36 -4.22 31.48 -1.14
CA HIS A 36 -3.31 32.61 -1.25
C HIS A 36 -1.95 32.18 -1.81
N GLU A 37 -1.16 33.14 -2.26
CA GLU A 37 0.22 32.90 -2.67
C GLU A 37 1.04 32.20 -1.57
N GLY A 38 2.01 31.38 -1.98
CA GLY A 38 2.81 30.53 -1.10
C GLY A 38 2.14 29.22 -0.66
N GLY A 39 0.82 29.06 -0.94
CA GLY A 39 0.08 27.85 -0.61
C GLY A 39 0.48 26.61 -1.41
N ILE A 40 -0.20 25.49 -1.14
CA ILE A 40 -0.08 24.23 -1.89
C ILE A 40 -1.47 23.81 -2.35
N ALA A 41 -1.67 23.67 -3.67
CA ALA A 41 -2.92 23.17 -4.23
C ALA A 41 -2.79 21.68 -4.54
N THR A 42 -3.75 20.86 -4.07
CA THR A 42 -3.78 19.42 -4.34
C THR A 42 -5.01 19.06 -5.16
N PHE A 43 -4.78 18.45 -6.32
CA PHE A 43 -5.79 17.82 -7.15
C PHE A 43 -5.70 16.30 -7.01
N SER A 44 -6.85 15.63 -7.07
CA SER A 44 -6.96 14.18 -7.11
C SER A 44 -7.64 13.77 -8.41
N CYS A 45 -6.99 12.92 -9.18
CA CYS A 45 -7.55 12.30 -10.37
C CYS A 45 -7.90 10.84 -10.05
N ASN A 46 -9.18 10.49 -10.14
CA ASN A 46 -9.65 9.13 -9.90
C ASN A 46 -10.05 8.47 -11.22
N ILE A 47 -9.57 7.25 -11.42
CA ILE A 47 -9.81 6.45 -12.61
C ILE A 47 -10.63 5.23 -12.23
N SER A 48 -11.82 5.06 -12.82
CA SER A 48 -12.57 3.82 -12.72
C SER A 48 -11.93 2.75 -13.62
N MET A 49 -10.96 2.00 -13.09
CA MET A 49 -10.41 0.84 -13.81
C MET A 49 -11.21 -0.40 -13.49
N GLU A 50 -11.76 -1.03 -14.53
CA GLU A 50 -12.17 -2.42 -14.45
C GLU A 50 -10.91 -3.27 -14.65
N ASN A 51 -10.50 -4.00 -13.60
CA ASN A 51 -9.49 -5.07 -13.50
C ASN A 51 -8.58 -5.34 -14.70
N ASP A 52 -7.90 -4.32 -15.20
CA ASP A 52 -6.91 -4.46 -16.26
C ASP A 52 -5.53 -4.23 -15.64
N SER A 53 -5.10 -5.27 -14.95
CA SER A 53 -3.81 -5.34 -14.25
C SER A 53 -2.61 -5.36 -15.21
N GLY A 54 -2.86 -5.52 -16.52
CA GLY A 54 -1.81 -5.64 -17.54
C GLY A 54 -1.59 -4.41 -18.41
N SER A 55 -2.55 -3.48 -18.52
CA SER A 55 -2.38 -2.35 -19.44
C SER A 55 -1.47 -1.26 -18.91
N GLU A 56 -0.42 -0.95 -19.66
CA GLU A 56 0.33 0.28 -19.45
C GLU A 56 -0.56 1.48 -19.79
N TYR A 57 -0.55 2.48 -18.91
CA TYR A 57 -1.15 3.78 -19.17
C TYR A 57 -0.26 4.89 -18.60
N SER A 58 -0.46 6.10 -19.13
CA SER A 58 0.04 7.33 -18.50
C SER A 58 -1.14 8.23 -18.12
N LEU A 59 -0.99 8.88 -16.97
CA LEU A 59 -1.88 9.95 -16.55
C LEU A 59 -1.16 11.28 -16.71
N ASN A 60 -1.70 12.12 -17.57
CA ASN A 60 -1.17 13.45 -17.83
C ASN A 60 -2.01 14.51 -17.13
N TRP A 61 -1.34 15.55 -16.64
CA TRP A 61 -1.97 16.74 -16.10
C TRP A 61 -1.81 17.88 -17.07
N TYR A 62 -2.89 18.63 -17.23
CA TYR A 62 -2.98 19.71 -18.18
C TYR A 62 -3.47 20.99 -17.51
N LYS A 63 -2.95 22.12 -17.98
CA LYS A 63 -3.46 23.46 -17.67
C LYS A 63 -3.98 24.08 -18.96
N GLU A 64 -5.19 24.62 -18.89
CA GLU A 64 -5.76 25.44 -19.94
C GLU A 64 -5.23 26.87 -19.81
N THR A 65 -4.64 27.38 -20.89
CA THR A 65 -4.13 28.75 -20.95
C THR A 65 -5.21 29.71 -21.44
N ASN A 66 -5.00 31.02 -21.26
CA ASN A 66 -5.97 32.07 -21.63
C ASN A 66 -6.42 32.00 -23.10
N ASN A 67 -5.62 31.43 -24.00
CA ASN A 67 -5.93 31.28 -25.42
C ASN A 67 -6.66 29.95 -25.74
N SER A 68 -7.22 29.27 -24.72
CA SER A 68 -7.78 27.91 -24.83
C SER A 68 -6.77 26.87 -25.36
N GLN A 69 -5.48 27.19 -25.33
CA GLN A 69 -4.42 26.24 -25.66
C GLN A 69 -4.11 25.42 -24.42
N THR A 70 -4.16 24.09 -24.55
CA THR A 70 -3.80 23.17 -23.47
C THR A 70 -2.29 22.99 -23.41
N GLN A 71 -1.72 23.12 -22.21
CA GLN A 71 -0.34 22.76 -21.91
C GLN A 71 -0.29 21.53 -21.00
N LYS A 72 0.45 20.49 -21.41
CA LYS A 72 0.82 19.38 -20.51
C LYS A 72 1.84 19.90 -19.49
N ILE A 73 1.51 19.78 -18.20
CA ILE A 73 2.35 20.31 -17.10
C ILE A 73 3.04 19.20 -16.31
N ALA A 74 2.48 17.99 -16.30
CA ALA A 74 3.08 16.84 -15.63
C ALA A 74 2.57 15.50 -16.17
N GLU A 75 3.29 14.43 -15.84
CA GLU A 75 2.98 13.05 -16.23
C GLU A 75 3.27 12.09 -15.08
N ILE A 76 2.38 11.10 -14.90
CA ILE A 76 2.56 9.95 -14.04
C ILE A 76 2.47 8.70 -14.90
N ILE A 77 3.51 7.88 -14.84
CA ILE A 77 3.52 6.54 -15.43
C ILE A 77 3.10 5.54 -14.34
N ARG A 78 2.25 4.55 -14.67
CA ARG A 78 1.71 3.55 -13.72
C ARG A 78 2.77 2.97 -12.77
N ASN A 79 3.96 2.65 -13.27
CA ASN A 79 5.02 1.97 -12.51
C ASN A 79 5.90 2.92 -11.67
N ASN A 80 5.64 4.22 -11.72
CA ASN A 80 6.35 5.20 -10.91
C ASN A 80 5.47 5.63 -9.72
N PRO A 81 5.85 5.31 -8.47
CA PRO A 81 5.04 5.63 -7.30
C PRO A 81 5.00 7.14 -7.00
N MET A 82 6.06 7.88 -7.34
CA MET A 82 6.18 9.28 -6.98
C MET A 82 7.13 10.04 -7.90
N SER A 83 6.75 11.26 -8.28
CA SER A 83 7.62 12.20 -9.01
C SER A 83 7.56 13.56 -8.34
N LYS A 84 8.70 14.25 -8.23
CA LYS A 84 8.78 15.57 -7.59
C LYS A 84 9.74 16.48 -8.35
N THR A 85 9.28 17.69 -8.63
CA THR A 85 10.08 18.81 -9.13
C THR A 85 10.04 19.94 -8.10
N GLU A 86 10.70 21.06 -8.39
CA GLU A 86 10.60 22.26 -7.54
C GLU A 86 9.16 22.80 -7.46
N LYS A 87 8.42 22.70 -8.57
CA LYS A 87 7.06 23.25 -8.69
C LYS A 87 5.96 22.22 -8.39
N TYR A 88 6.19 20.94 -8.69
CA TYR A 88 5.14 19.92 -8.67
C TYR A 88 5.50 18.71 -7.82
N ARG A 89 4.52 18.13 -7.14
CA ARG A 89 4.64 16.82 -6.48
C ARG A 89 3.51 15.91 -6.95
N LEU A 90 3.86 14.72 -7.39
CA LEU A 90 2.95 13.73 -7.96
C LEU A 90 3.02 12.44 -7.16
N THR A 91 1.86 11.90 -6.80
CA THR A 91 1.76 10.65 -6.04
C THR A 91 0.81 9.70 -6.74
N ASN A 92 1.27 8.49 -6.98
CA ASN A 92 0.50 7.43 -7.62
C ASN A 92 0.01 6.44 -6.55
N HIS A 93 -1.29 6.51 -6.26
CA HIS A 93 -1.98 5.56 -5.40
C HIS A 93 -3.25 5.06 -6.10
N THR A 94 -3.07 4.21 -7.10
CA THR A 94 -4.18 3.62 -7.89
C THR A 94 -5.36 3.21 -6.98
N PRO A 95 -6.60 3.64 -7.26
CA PRO A 95 -7.07 4.34 -8.46
C PRO A 95 -6.95 5.88 -8.42
N VAL A 96 -6.40 6.46 -7.34
CA VAL A 96 -6.33 7.91 -7.11
C VAL A 96 -4.90 8.42 -7.26
N PHE A 97 -4.73 9.35 -8.19
CA PHE A 97 -3.45 10.00 -8.48
C PHE A 97 -3.51 11.43 -7.98
N LYS A 98 -2.54 11.83 -7.16
CA LYS A 98 -2.47 13.19 -6.62
C LYS A 98 -1.47 14.01 -7.41
N PHE A 99 -1.85 15.26 -7.67
CA PHE A 99 -1.00 16.28 -8.26
C PHE A 99 -1.05 17.52 -7.39
N GLU A 100 0.12 17.97 -6.98
CA GLU A 100 0.27 19.10 -6.08
C GLU A 100 1.12 20.19 -6.73
N ILE A 101 0.61 21.41 -6.71
CA ILE A 101 1.35 22.61 -7.12
C ILE A 101 1.89 23.26 -5.86
N LEU A 102 3.21 23.33 -5.75
CA LEU A 102 3.93 23.91 -4.62
C LEU A 102 4.13 25.42 -4.83
N ASN A 103 4.23 26.15 -3.73
CA ASN A 103 4.52 27.58 -3.69
C ASN A 103 3.68 28.36 -4.73
N LEU A 104 2.37 28.42 -4.50
CA LEU A 104 1.42 29.02 -5.44
C LEU A 104 1.72 30.49 -5.71
N HIS A 105 1.59 30.88 -6.97
CA HIS A 105 1.62 32.27 -7.45
C HIS A 105 0.30 32.60 -8.15
N GLN A 106 -0.05 33.87 -8.27
CA GLN A 106 -1.27 34.29 -8.99
C GLN A 106 -1.37 33.71 -10.41
N ASN A 107 -0.25 33.61 -11.12
CA ASN A 107 -0.18 33.04 -12.48
C ASN A 107 -0.45 31.52 -12.52
N ASP A 108 -0.46 30.84 -11.37
CA ASP A 108 -0.90 29.45 -11.28
C ASP A 108 -2.43 29.33 -11.36
N SER A 109 -3.18 30.42 -11.20
CA SER A 109 -4.63 30.38 -11.43
C SER A 109 -4.96 29.87 -12.83
N GLY A 110 -6.05 29.12 -12.95
CA GLY A 110 -6.49 28.55 -14.22
C GLY A 110 -7.37 27.32 -14.09
N SER A 111 -7.71 26.76 -15.26
CA SER A 111 -8.51 25.54 -15.41
C SER A 111 -7.57 24.35 -15.61
N TYR A 112 -7.72 23.32 -14.78
CA TYR A 112 -6.87 22.14 -14.72
C TYR A 112 -7.69 20.88 -14.98
N TYR A 113 -7.09 19.90 -15.67
CA TYR A 113 -7.72 18.59 -15.86
C TYR A 113 -6.67 17.49 -16.00
N CYS A 114 -7.10 16.25 -15.78
CA CYS A 114 -6.26 15.08 -16.00
C CYS A 114 -6.77 14.27 -17.19
N GLY A 115 -5.84 13.67 -17.95
CA GLY A 115 -6.13 12.83 -19.09
C GLY A 115 -5.45 11.47 -18.96
N LEU A 116 -6.20 10.40 -19.17
CA LEU A 116 -5.69 9.04 -19.21
C LEU A 116 -5.39 8.64 -20.65
N ILE A 117 -4.17 8.21 -20.90
CA ILE A 117 -3.74 7.62 -22.18
C ILE A 117 -3.46 6.15 -21.93
N ALA A 118 -4.25 5.29 -22.56
CA ALA A 118 -4.05 3.85 -22.53
C ALA A 118 -3.20 3.44 -23.74
N PHE A 119 -2.04 2.79 -23.53
CA PHE A 119 -1.14 2.48 -24.65
C PHE A 119 -1.68 1.39 -25.60
N PHE A 120 -2.65 0.58 -25.16
CA PHE A 120 -3.33 -0.39 -26.02
C PHE A 120 -4.43 0.24 -26.91
N GLU A 121 -4.86 1.47 -26.62
CA GLU A 121 -5.79 2.29 -27.41
C GLU A 121 -5.18 3.69 -27.61
N PRO A 122 -4.06 3.82 -28.34
CA PRO A 122 -3.25 5.05 -28.36
C PRO A 122 -3.99 6.27 -28.90
N ASP A 123 -5.03 6.08 -29.72
CA ASP A 123 -5.82 7.16 -30.32
C ASP A 123 -6.92 7.70 -29.39
N LYS A 124 -7.04 7.17 -28.17
CA LYS A 124 -8.12 7.51 -27.24
C LYS A 124 -7.59 8.07 -25.93
N VAL A 125 -7.67 9.40 -25.81
CA VAL A 125 -7.45 10.11 -24.54
C VAL A 125 -8.78 10.24 -23.81
N ILE A 126 -8.82 9.82 -22.55
CA ILE A 126 -10.00 9.98 -21.69
C ILE A 126 -9.73 11.11 -20.71
N GLU A 127 -10.42 12.23 -20.90
CA GLU A 127 -10.25 13.43 -20.06
C GLU A 127 -11.23 13.46 -18.88
N SER A 128 -10.80 14.08 -17.78
CA SER A 128 -11.70 14.48 -16.70
C SER A 128 -12.50 15.73 -17.06
N SER A 129 -13.43 16.09 -16.16
CA SER A 129 -13.92 17.48 -16.09
C SER A 129 -12.78 18.46 -15.75
N ARG A 130 -13.06 19.75 -15.81
CA ARG A 130 -12.12 20.80 -15.44
C ARG A 130 -12.30 21.18 -13.96
N SER A 131 -11.19 21.50 -13.30
CA SER A 131 -11.13 22.02 -11.94
C SER A 131 -10.52 23.41 -11.96
N GLN A 132 -11.14 24.35 -11.26
CA GLN A 132 -10.68 25.74 -11.23
C GLN A 132 -9.76 25.97 -10.03
N LEU A 133 -8.57 26.52 -10.28
CA LEU A 133 -7.70 27.05 -9.23
C LEU A 133 -7.70 28.58 -9.28
N VAL A 134 -7.96 29.19 -8.13
CA VAL A 134 -7.88 30.64 -7.92
C VAL A 134 -6.83 30.90 -6.86
N VAL A 135 -5.80 31.65 -7.23
CA VAL A 135 -4.74 32.09 -6.32
C VAL A 135 -4.82 33.60 -6.19
N THR A 136 -5.13 34.08 -5.00
CA THR A 136 -5.15 35.51 -4.67
C THR A 136 -3.84 35.93 -4.01
N ALA A 137 -3.51 37.22 -4.09
CA ALA A 137 -2.39 37.77 -3.33
C ALA A 137 -2.49 37.38 -1.84
N ALA A 138 -1.34 37.17 -1.20
CA ALA A 138 -1.31 37.11 0.25
C ALA A 138 -1.77 38.47 0.80
N PRO A 139 -2.60 38.51 1.87
CA PRO A 139 -2.91 39.77 2.53
C PRO A 139 -1.60 40.42 2.96
N GLU A 140 -1.33 41.65 2.53
CA GLU A 140 -0.25 42.45 3.11
C GLU A 140 -0.57 42.65 4.59
N MET A 141 0.19 42.02 5.49
CA MET A 141 0.23 42.45 6.87
C MET A 141 0.94 43.79 6.90
N ASN A 142 0.21 44.87 6.65
CA ASN A 142 0.68 46.19 7.01
C ASN A 142 0.89 46.18 8.52
N ALA A 143 2.17 46.23 8.92
CA ALA A 143 2.60 46.30 10.30
C ALA A 143 2.23 47.68 10.87
N THR A 144 0.96 47.88 11.26
CA THR A 144 0.51 48.89 12.24
C THR A 144 -0.96 48.60 12.59
N GLU A 145 -1.17 47.58 13.41
CA GLU A 145 -2.08 47.57 14.57
C GLU A 145 -1.91 46.19 15.18
N GLU A 146 -1.22 46.14 16.31
CA GLU A 146 -1.20 44.99 17.20
C GLU A 146 -2.66 44.66 17.55
N PRO A 147 -3.21 43.51 17.11
CA PRO A 147 -4.48 43.10 17.66
C PRO A 147 -4.18 42.64 19.09
N ASP A 148 -4.80 43.33 20.06
CA ASP A 148 -4.86 42.88 21.44
C ASP A 148 -5.10 41.38 21.45
N ILE A 149 -4.15 40.65 22.05
CA ILE A 149 -4.33 39.24 22.37
C ILE A 149 -5.45 39.18 23.40
N GLU A 150 -6.71 39.14 22.95
CA GLU A 150 -7.73 38.49 23.76
C GLU A 150 -7.34 37.01 23.82
N GLU A 151 -6.70 36.67 24.93
CA GLU A 151 -6.46 35.32 25.40
C GLU A 151 -7.81 34.62 25.50
N GLY A 152 -8.26 34.07 24.36
CA GLY A 152 -9.49 33.35 24.22
C GLY A 152 -9.48 32.19 25.19
N SER A 153 -10.19 32.37 26.32
CA SER A 153 -10.39 31.33 27.30
C SER A 153 -10.85 30.06 26.56
N PRO A 154 -10.25 28.88 26.81
CA PRO A 154 -10.64 27.69 26.09
C PRO A 154 -12.12 27.47 26.35
N SER A 155 -12.92 27.46 25.27
CA SER A 155 -14.36 27.19 25.28
C SER A 155 -14.67 26.11 26.31
N ASP A 156 -15.66 26.33 27.18
CA ASP A 156 -15.97 25.42 28.30
C ASP A 156 -16.17 23.97 27.84
N HIS A 157 -16.58 23.75 26.58
CA HIS A 157 -16.65 22.44 25.96
C HIS A 157 -15.28 21.77 25.75
N VAL A 158 -14.23 22.53 25.41
CA VAL A 158 -12.86 22.03 25.26
C VAL A 158 -12.27 21.65 26.62
N LYS A 159 -12.50 22.48 27.65
CA LYS A 159 -12.10 22.14 29.03
C LYS A 159 -12.84 20.91 29.54
N ALA A 160 -14.15 20.83 29.33
CA ALA A 160 -14.96 19.67 29.71
C ALA A 160 -14.53 18.39 28.97
N MET A 161 -14.22 18.49 27.67
CA MET A 161 -13.72 17.37 26.89
C MET A 161 -12.34 16.91 27.36
N LEU A 162 -11.43 17.83 27.67
CA LEU A 162 -10.10 17.51 28.20
C LEU A 162 -10.18 16.82 29.57
N LEU A 163 -11.02 17.33 30.47
CA LEU A 163 -11.28 16.71 31.78
C LEU A 163 -11.92 15.33 31.63
N GLY A 164 -12.84 15.16 30.68
CA GLY A 164 -13.44 13.86 30.37
C GLY A 164 -12.43 12.82 29.89
N ILE A 165 -11.50 13.22 29.00
CA ILE A 165 -10.42 12.35 28.51
C ILE A 165 -9.48 11.96 29.66
N LEU A 166 -9.10 12.92 30.51
CA LEU A 166 -8.24 12.68 31.68
C LEU A 166 -8.88 11.70 32.67
N LEU A 167 -10.18 11.84 32.95
CA LEU A 167 -10.91 10.93 33.83
C LEU A 167 -11.00 9.52 33.22
N LEU A 168 -11.31 9.41 31.94
CA LEU A 168 -11.40 8.12 31.25
C LEU A 168 -10.04 7.39 31.25
N ALA A 169 -8.95 8.11 30.95
CA ALA A 169 -7.60 7.57 31.02
C ALA A 169 -7.25 7.10 32.44
N GLY A 170 -7.61 7.86 33.47
CA GLY A 170 -7.43 7.47 34.86
C GLY A 170 -8.16 6.16 35.21
N VAL A 171 -9.42 6.00 34.79
CA VAL A 171 -10.18 4.76 35.01
C VAL A 171 -9.51 3.57 34.33
N VAL A 172 -9.04 3.73 33.09
CA VAL A 172 -8.33 2.66 32.36
C VAL A 172 -7.06 2.23 33.09
N VAL A 173 -6.26 3.18 33.61
CA VAL A 173 -5.05 2.88 34.37
C VAL A 173 -5.37 2.12 35.67
N VAL A 174 -6.43 2.51 36.38
CA VAL A 174 -6.88 1.82 37.61
C VAL A 174 -7.34 0.39 37.29
N LEU A 175 -8.05 0.18 36.17
CA LEU A 175 -8.46 -1.16 35.73
C LEU A 175 -7.25 -2.04 35.39
N ILE A 176 -6.25 -1.49 34.69
CA ILE A 176 -5.00 -2.21 34.38
C ILE A 176 -4.26 -2.57 35.68
N PHE A 177 -4.12 -1.63 36.61
CA PHE A 177 -3.46 -1.89 37.88
C PHE A 177 -4.23 -2.91 38.74
N GLY A 178 -5.56 -2.82 38.76
CA GLY A 178 -6.44 -3.80 39.39
C GLY A 178 -6.29 -5.19 38.78
N TYR A 179 -6.26 -5.29 37.45
CA TYR A 179 -6.04 -6.54 36.75
C TYR A 179 -4.65 -7.14 37.06
N LEU A 180 -3.60 -6.31 37.05
CA LEU A 180 -2.25 -6.74 37.41
C LEU A 180 -2.20 -7.24 38.86
N THR A 181 -2.74 -6.49 39.82
CA THR A 181 -2.75 -6.90 41.23
C THR A 181 -3.52 -8.21 41.45
N ILE A 182 -4.64 -8.43 40.75
CA ILE A 182 -5.37 -9.71 40.80
C ILE A 182 -4.54 -10.85 40.21
N THR A 183 -3.91 -10.65 39.04
CA THR A 183 -3.12 -11.70 38.38
C THR A 183 -1.84 -12.03 39.15
N TYR A 184 -1.17 -11.04 39.73
CA TYR A 184 -0.02 -11.25 40.63
C TYR A 184 -0.42 -11.99 41.91
N ARG A 185 -1.54 -11.61 42.57
CA ARG A 185 -2.04 -12.35 43.74
C ARG A 185 -2.45 -13.79 43.40
N ARG A 186 -3.00 -14.03 42.21
CA ARG A 186 -3.34 -15.38 41.74
C ARG A 186 -2.09 -16.24 41.50
N ARG A 187 -0.97 -15.61 41.15
CA ARG A 187 0.34 -16.25 40.96
C ARG A 187 0.97 -16.67 42.30
N ASP A 188 0.82 -15.86 43.35
CA ASP A 188 1.29 -16.20 44.70
C ASP A 188 0.48 -17.35 45.34
N VAL A 189 -0.80 -17.50 44.99
CA VAL A 189 -1.65 -18.61 45.47
C VAL A 189 -1.33 -19.94 44.75
N GLN A 190 -0.68 -19.92 43.58
CA GLN A 190 -0.37 -21.10 42.78
C GLN A 190 1.04 -21.69 42.99
N LYS A 191 1.74 -21.33 44.06
CA LYS A 191 3.00 -22.02 44.41
C LYS A 191 2.66 -23.37 45.08
N PRO A 192 2.90 -24.54 44.46
CA PRO A 192 2.53 -25.82 45.07
C PRO A 192 3.52 -26.23 46.18
N PRO A 193 3.07 -26.91 47.25
CA PRO A 193 3.95 -27.56 48.20
C PRO A 193 4.68 -28.76 47.56
N SER A 194 5.91 -28.99 48.01
CA SER A 194 6.73 -30.15 47.71
C SER A 194 6.11 -31.46 48.20
N GLU A 195 6.65 -32.56 47.65
CA GLU A 195 6.68 -33.93 48.21
C GLU A 195 5.61 -34.92 47.71
N ASN A 196 6.07 -35.83 46.83
CA ASN A 196 5.86 -37.30 46.80
C ASN A 196 5.49 -37.87 45.41
N MET A 197 6.43 -38.61 44.80
CA MET A 197 6.21 -39.59 43.72
C MET A 197 5.53 -40.87 44.29
N PRO A 198 4.82 -41.66 43.46
CA PRO A 198 5.47 -42.86 42.90
C PRO A 198 5.06 -43.27 41.46
N ALA A 199 6.04 -43.91 40.82
CA ALA A 199 5.99 -44.97 39.80
C ALA A 199 5.42 -44.68 38.40
N GLU A 200 6.37 -44.62 37.47
CA GLU A 200 6.30 -44.61 36.01
C GLU A 200 5.81 -45.96 35.45
N GLU A 201 4.83 -45.94 34.54
CA GLU A 201 4.60 -47.02 33.58
C GLU A 201 4.53 -46.42 32.17
N LYS A 202 5.42 -46.88 31.29
CA LYS A 202 5.68 -46.29 29.96
C LYS A 202 5.20 -47.26 28.88
N PRO A 203 4.34 -46.85 27.92
CA PRO A 203 4.03 -47.68 26.77
C PRO A 203 5.11 -47.55 25.67
N PRO A 204 5.24 -48.54 24.79
CA PRO A 204 6.46 -48.78 24.01
C PRO A 204 6.68 -47.77 22.90
N VAL A 205 7.93 -47.33 22.79
CA VAL A 205 8.46 -46.45 21.73
C VAL A 205 8.43 -47.20 20.39
N VAL A 206 7.59 -46.72 19.46
CA VAL A 206 7.68 -47.07 18.04
C VAL A 206 8.64 -46.09 17.39
N THR A 207 9.80 -46.57 16.97
CA THR A 207 10.83 -45.77 16.31
C THR A 207 10.40 -45.48 14.87
N ILE A 208 9.89 -44.28 14.61
CA ILE A 208 9.67 -43.77 13.25
C ILE A 208 11.01 -43.16 12.79
N PRO A 209 11.56 -43.55 11.63
CA PRO A 209 12.77 -42.91 11.11
C PRO A 209 12.42 -41.45 10.77
N THR A 210 12.97 -40.53 11.56
CA THR A 210 12.80 -39.10 11.34
C THR A 210 13.91 -38.65 10.40
N VAL A 211 13.54 -38.16 9.22
CA VAL A 211 14.50 -37.64 8.24
C VAL A 211 14.94 -36.25 8.70
N ASP A 212 16.24 -36.06 8.89
CA ASP A 212 16.83 -34.80 9.34
C ASP A 212 17.05 -33.88 8.13
N TYR A 213 16.26 -32.81 8.03
CA TYR A 213 16.37 -31.84 6.95
C TYR A 213 17.31 -30.70 7.36
N GLY A 214 18.55 -30.73 6.85
CA GLY A 214 19.48 -29.61 6.98
C GLY A 214 19.09 -28.43 6.08
N VAL A 215 18.98 -27.24 6.65
CA VAL A 215 18.73 -25.98 5.92
C VAL A 215 20.07 -25.43 5.41
N LEU A 216 20.19 -25.17 4.11
CA LEU A 216 21.36 -24.51 3.51
C LEU A 216 21.16 -22.99 3.52
N GLU A 217 22.09 -22.27 4.15
CA GLU A 217 22.16 -20.81 4.11
C GLU A 217 23.13 -20.37 3.00
N PHE A 218 22.61 -19.64 2.02
CA PHE A 218 23.42 -19.11 0.93
C PHE A 218 23.82 -17.67 1.23
N GLN A 219 25.12 -17.40 1.38
CA GLN A 219 25.64 -16.04 1.42
C GLN A 219 25.58 -15.43 0.01
N ARG A 220 24.83 -14.34 -0.13
CA ARG A 220 24.74 -13.57 -1.37
C ARG A 220 25.86 -12.54 -1.39
N ASP A 221 27.01 -12.90 -1.94
CA ASP A 221 28.08 -11.93 -2.21
C ASP A 221 27.65 -10.96 -3.33
N GLN A 222 27.87 -9.67 -3.09
CA GLN A 222 27.63 -8.59 -4.05
C GLN A 222 28.55 -8.75 -5.26
N ARG A 223 28.00 -9.14 -6.40
CA ARG A 223 28.71 -9.09 -7.69
C ARG A 223 28.14 -7.99 -8.57
N THR A 224 28.98 -6.99 -8.77
CA THR A 224 29.04 -5.96 -9.81
C THR A 224 28.01 -6.10 -10.95
N GLN A 225 27.16 -5.08 -11.10
CA GLN A 225 26.27 -4.94 -12.26
C GLN A 225 27.07 -4.87 -13.56
N VAL A 226 26.91 -5.88 -14.40
CA VAL A 226 27.20 -5.82 -15.84
C VAL A 226 25.87 -5.92 -16.58
N SER A 227 25.72 -5.06 -17.59
CA SER A 227 24.55 -4.81 -18.44
C SER A 227 23.88 -6.08 -19.00
N PRO A 228 22.55 -6.11 -19.19
CA PRO A 228 21.86 -7.29 -19.71
C PRO A 228 21.99 -7.35 -21.24
N GLU A 229 22.85 -8.25 -21.73
CA GLU A 229 22.76 -8.79 -23.08
C GLU A 229 21.91 -10.07 -23.07
N THR A 230 20.95 -10.10 -24.00
CA THR A 230 20.41 -11.25 -24.73
C THR A 230 20.12 -12.53 -23.93
N TRP A 231 18.85 -12.78 -23.66
CA TRP A 231 18.37 -14.05 -23.08
C TRP A 231 18.57 -15.25 -24.04
N PRO A 232 19.13 -16.37 -23.55
CA PRO A 232 18.72 -17.68 -24.00
C PRO A 232 18.10 -18.50 -22.85
N VAL A 233 16.99 -19.13 -23.22
CA VAL A 233 16.29 -20.30 -22.68
C VAL A 233 17.01 -21.09 -21.56
N ASP A 234 16.33 -21.18 -20.42
CA ASP A 234 16.34 -22.26 -19.41
C ASP A 234 17.71 -22.69 -18.82
N GLN A 235 18.27 -21.89 -17.92
CA GLN A 235 19.37 -22.32 -17.03
C GLN A 235 18.80 -23.11 -15.85
N THR A 236 18.64 -24.43 -16.02
CA THR A 236 18.51 -25.33 -14.87
C THR A 236 19.90 -25.78 -14.43
N GLU A 237 20.38 -25.26 -13.30
CA GLU A 237 21.68 -25.60 -12.74
C GLU A 237 21.52 -26.73 -11.71
N TYR A 238 22.15 -27.88 -11.98
CA TYR A 238 22.10 -29.05 -11.10
C TYR A 238 23.35 -29.08 -10.21
N ALA A 239 23.17 -29.24 -8.91
CA ALA A 239 24.25 -29.51 -7.98
C ALA A 239 24.36 -31.02 -7.70
N THR A 240 25.58 -31.57 -7.78
CA THR A 240 25.87 -32.97 -7.45
C THR A 240 26.35 -33.06 -6.01
N ILE A 241 25.62 -33.78 -5.16
CA ILE A 241 26.04 -34.07 -3.78
C ILE A 241 26.88 -35.36 -3.81
N ILE A 242 28.15 -35.26 -3.43
CA ILE A 242 29.05 -36.41 -3.30
C ILE A 242 29.13 -36.79 -1.82
N PHE A 243 28.65 -37.97 -1.47
CA PHE A 243 28.80 -38.51 -0.12
C PHE A 243 30.17 -39.21 0.00
N PRO A 244 30.92 -38.98 1.09
CA PRO A 244 32.15 -39.72 1.35
C PRO A 244 31.84 -41.19 1.64
N GLU A 245 32.72 -42.08 1.20
CA GLU A 245 32.58 -43.52 1.40
C GLU A 245 32.71 -43.87 2.89
N GLU A 246 31.74 -44.60 3.44
CA GLU A 246 31.78 -45.07 4.82
C GLU A 246 32.94 -46.05 5.01
N LYS A 247 33.82 -45.77 5.99
CA LYS A 247 34.88 -46.71 6.36
C LYS A 247 34.26 -47.99 6.92
N PRO A 248 34.68 -49.19 6.47
CA PRO A 248 34.18 -50.42 7.04
C PRO A 248 34.58 -50.52 8.52
N VAL A 249 33.58 -50.71 9.38
CA VAL A 249 33.76 -51.07 10.78
C VAL A 249 34.17 -52.53 10.84
N THR A 250 35.43 -52.80 11.17
CA THR A 250 35.93 -54.16 11.42
C THR A 250 35.27 -54.71 12.69
N PRO A 251 34.62 -55.88 12.67
CA PRO A 251 34.07 -56.48 13.89
C PRO A 251 35.19 -57.09 14.73
N GLU A 252 35.23 -56.76 16.02
CA GLU A 252 36.04 -57.44 17.03
C GLU A 252 35.70 -58.94 17.06
N ARG A 253 36.70 -59.79 16.79
CA ARG A 253 36.55 -61.25 16.89
C ARG A 253 36.71 -61.68 18.33
N GLY A 254 35.58 -61.97 18.98
CA GLY A 254 35.50 -62.57 20.31
C GLY A 254 36.23 -63.91 20.41
N LYS A 255 36.86 -64.10 21.57
CA LYS A 255 37.63 -65.28 22.00
C LYS A 255 36.79 -66.57 21.93
N LYS A 256 37.43 -67.68 21.51
CA LYS A 256 36.94 -69.03 21.77
C LYS A 256 38.06 -69.84 22.43
N HIS A 257 37.86 -70.19 23.70
CA HIS A 257 38.57 -71.25 24.40
C HIS A 257 38.17 -72.59 23.80
N GLN A 258 39.14 -73.50 23.64
CA GLN A 258 38.88 -74.93 23.56
C GLN A 258 40.09 -75.67 24.15
N ASP A 259 39.80 -76.36 25.26
CA ASP A 259 40.46 -77.47 25.97
C ASP A 259 42.00 -77.57 26.02
#